data_AF-A0A1E3VL54-F1
#
_entry.id   AF-A0A1E3VL54-F1
#
_cell.length_a   1.000
_cell.length_b   1.000
_cell.length_c   1.000
_cell.angle_alpha   90.00
_cell.angle_beta   90.00
_cell.angle_gamma   90.00
#
_symmetry.space_group_name_H-M   'P 1'
#
loop_
_entity.id
_entity.type
_entity.pdbx_description
1 polymer ?
#
loop_
_entity_poly.entity_id
_entity_poly.type
_entity_poly.pdbx_seq_one_letter_code
_entity_poly.pdbx_strand_id
1 'polypeptide(L)'
;MRKSVLGLAIVGLLVAASGPASACDGGKIIFEDKFDDDAGGWSLKNTIEVKGGSFVFKLPADDMQSNLNVTFTVKDADICADAVWPQGGDAPVLGAGLLFWGENNRTYYQFGILNNGRYWIARKQDGAWLGTIAANIDSPAIKTSPGAVNTLRVDAKGNTLAFYINGTKVRELRGQAPSGGWRFGLSGDNFDKSKEATVLFTDMKVTD
;
A
#
# COMPACT_ATOMS: atom_id res chain seq x y z
N MET A 1 -19.68 63.96 1.95
CA MET A 1 -19.78 62.71 2.75
C MET A 1 -18.95 61.64 2.05
N ARG A 2 -17.75 61.35 2.58
CA ARG A 2 -16.87 60.28 2.09
C ARG A 2 -17.45 58.94 2.53
N LYS A 3 -17.78 58.05 1.60
CA LYS A 3 -18.12 56.66 1.91
C LYS A 3 -16.87 55.81 1.68
N SER A 4 -16.34 55.30 2.79
CA SER A 4 -15.16 54.46 2.86
C SER A 4 -15.37 53.12 2.16
N VAL A 5 -14.35 52.68 1.44
CA VAL A 5 -14.19 51.37 0.83
C VAL A 5 -13.96 50.34 1.95
N LEU A 6 -14.78 49.30 2.03
CA LEU A 6 -14.49 48.10 2.80
C LEU A 6 -14.11 46.99 1.80
N GLY A 7 -12.82 46.77 1.62
CA GLY A 7 -12.32 45.61 0.87
C GLY A 7 -12.46 44.36 1.73
N LEU A 8 -13.28 43.41 1.30
CA LEU A 8 -13.25 42.05 1.84
C LEU A 8 -11.95 41.39 1.40
N ALA A 9 -11.01 41.20 2.33
CA ALA A 9 -9.91 40.27 2.15
C ALA A 9 -10.46 38.85 2.33
N ILE A 10 -10.70 38.15 1.22
CA ILE A 10 -10.93 36.70 1.22
C ILE A 10 -9.58 36.07 1.55
N VAL A 11 -9.42 35.62 2.79
CA VAL A 11 -8.29 34.79 3.21
C VAL A 11 -8.47 33.43 2.54
N GLY A 12 -7.75 33.20 1.44
CA GLY A 12 -7.66 31.89 0.81
C GLY A 12 -7.07 30.90 1.82
N LEU A 13 -7.84 29.90 2.19
CA LEU A 13 -7.37 28.77 2.98
C LEU A 13 -6.37 28.00 2.11
N LEU A 14 -5.08 28.26 2.29
CA LEU A 14 -4.02 27.38 1.80
C LEU A 14 -4.21 26.03 2.48
N VAL A 15 -4.70 25.03 1.73
CA VAL A 15 -4.56 23.63 2.11
C VAL A 15 -3.05 23.38 2.15
N ALA A 16 -2.49 23.36 3.36
CA ALA A 16 -1.12 22.93 3.55
C ALA A 16 -1.06 21.47 3.10
N ALA A 17 -0.34 21.22 2.00
CA ALA A 17 0.08 19.89 1.62
C ALA A 17 0.90 19.34 2.79
N SER A 18 0.30 18.44 3.56
CA SER A 18 1.02 17.62 4.54
C SER A 18 2.11 16.87 3.77
N GLY A 19 3.37 17.28 3.98
CA GLY A 19 4.53 16.59 3.43
C GLY A 19 4.52 15.11 3.83
N PRO A 20 5.18 14.24 3.05
CA PRO A 20 5.01 12.80 3.13
C PRO A 20 5.37 12.29 4.52
N ALA A 21 4.50 11.45 5.09
CA ALA A 21 4.82 10.61 6.23
C ALA A 21 6.05 9.78 5.84
N SER A 22 7.08 9.74 6.70
CA SER A 22 8.40 9.17 6.40
C SER A 22 8.35 7.94 5.49
N ALA A 23 8.78 8.16 4.25
CA ALA A 23 9.00 7.15 3.21
C ALA A 23 10.23 6.29 3.55
N CYS A 24 10.46 5.22 2.80
CA CYS A 24 11.54 4.25 3.01
C CYS A 24 12.89 4.90 3.35
N ASP A 25 13.63 4.27 4.26
CA ASP A 25 14.86 4.81 4.85
C ASP A 25 16.13 4.36 4.12
N GLY A 26 16.02 3.45 3.14
CA GLY A 26 17.18 3.03 2.33
C GLY A 26 17.85 4.21 1.59
N GLY A 27 19.15 4.08 1.34
CA GLY A 27 19.99 5.20 0.89
C GLY A 27 19.84 5.54 -0.60
N LYS A 28 19.63 4.53 -1.44
CA LYS A 28 19.49 4.68 -2.89
C LYS A 28 18.05 4.37 -3.32
N ILE A 29 17.45 5.27 -4.09
CA ILE A 29 16.15 5.03 -4.74
C ILE A 29 16.34 4.05 -5.90
N ILE A 30 15.59 2.96 -5.87
CA ILE A 30 15.52 1.95 -6.94
C ILE A 30 14.29 2.19 -7.81
N PHE A 31 13.16 2.51 -7.18
CA PHE A 31 11.89 2.75 -7.82
C PHE A 31 11.08 3.77 -7.01
N GLU A 32 10.37 4.65 -7.71
CA GLU A 32 9.38 5.54 -7.12
C GLU A 32 8.26 5.76 -8.14
N ASP A 33 7.03 5.73 -7.67
CA ASP A 33 5.84 5.93 -8.50
C ASP A 33 4.76 6.66 -7.71
N LYS A 34 4.35 7.82 -8.23
CA LYS A 34 3.23 8.63 -7.73
C LYS A 34 1.92 8.32 -8.46
N PHE A 35 1.96 7.40 -9.43
CA PHE A 35 0.82 6.96 -10.22
C PHE A 35 0.19 8.09 -11.07
N ASP A 36 1.04 9.01 -11.54
CA ASP A 36 0.66 10.11 -12.43
C ASP A 36 0.51 9.65 -13.90
N ASP A 37 1.11 8.51 -14.26
CA ASP A 37 1.04 7.86 -15.56
C ASP A 37 1.06 6.32 -15.43
N ASP A 38 0.99 5.60 -16.56
CA ASP A 38 1.03 4.13 -16.60
C ASP A 38 2.43 3.53 -16.88
N ALA A 39 3.50 4.33 -16.81
CA ALA A 39 4.85 3.90 -17.11
C ALA A 39 5.55 3.14 -15.96
N GLY A 40 4.91 3.03 -14.80
CA GLY A 40 5.43 2.38 -13.60
C GLY A 40 5.74 0.87 -13.72
N GLY A 41 5.38 0.21 -14.82
CA GLY A 41 5.66 -1.22 -15.03
C GLY A 41 4.66 -2.14 -14.31
N TRP A 42 3.44 -1.67 -14.12
CA TRP A 42 2.32 -2.41 -13.53
C TRP A 42 1.57 -3.23 -14.58
N SER A 43 1.09 -4.41 -14.22
CA SER A 43 0.20 -5.18 -15.11
C SER A 43 -1.20 -4.58 -15.10
N LEU A 44 -1.54 -3.78 -16.11
CA LEU A 44 -2.87 -3.19 -16.23
C LEU A 44 -3.87 -4.20 -16.79
N LYS A 45 -5.01 -4.31 -16.10
CA LYS A 45 -6.15 -5.16 -16.44
C LYS A 45 -7.44 -4.37 -16.15
N ASN A 46 -8.60 -4.90 -16.51
CA ASN A 46 -9.87 -4.24 -16.20
C ASN A 46 -10.12 -4.00 -14.68
N THR A 47 -9.49 -4.80 -13.80
CA THR A 47 -9.55 -4.67 -12.35
C THR A 47 -8.53 -3.69 -11.76
N ILE A 48 -7.69 -3.06 -12.58
CA ILE A 48 -6.59 -2.20 -12.14
C ILE A 48 -6.58 -0.92 -12.99
N GLU A 49 -6.62 0.22 -12.33
CA GLU A 49 -6.55 1.53 -12.98
C GLU A 49 -5.42 2.35 -12.36
N VAL A 50 -4.58 2.96 -13.21
CA VAL A 50 -3.58 3.93 -12.79
C VAL A 50 -3.98 5.26 -13.40
N LYS A 51 -4.42 6.20 -12.56
CA LYS A 51 -4.94 7.49 -13.02
C LYS A 51 -5.02 8.50 -11.88
N GLY A 52 -4.64 9.74 -12.17
CA GLY A 52 -4.89 10.88 -11.28
C GLY A 52 -4.11 10.80 -9.97
N GLY A 53 -2.87 10.31 -10.03
CA GLY A 53 -2.02 10.15 -8.85
C GLY A 53 -2.44 8.96 -7.98
N SER A 54 -3.05 7.93 -8.57
CA SER A 54 -3.54 6.77 -7.82
C SER A 54 -3.43 5.47 -8.61
N PHE A 55 -2.96 4.43 -7.93
CA PHE A 55 -3.12 3.04 -8.31
C PHE A 55 -4.38 2.50 -7.63
N VAL A 56 -5.35 2.01 -8.40
CA VAL A 56 -6.66 1.59 -7.90
C VAL A 56 -6.92 0.13 -8.22
N PHE A 57 -7.17 -0.66 -7.18
CA PHE A 57 -7.81 -1.97 -7.31
C PHE A 57 -9.33 -1.81 -7.34
N LYS A 58 -9.97 -2.35 -8.38
CA LYS A 58 -11.42 -2.52 -8.47
C LYS A 58 -11.73 -3.96 -8.05
N LEU A 59 -12.34 -4.11 -6.89
CA LEU A 59 -12.54 -5.39 -6.23
C LEU A 59 -14.02 -5.74 -6.24
N PRO A 60 -14.45 -6.76 -7.02
CA PRO A 60 -15.72 -7.42 -6.82
C PRO A 60 -15.90 -7.90 -5.36
N ALA A 61 -17.12 -8.33 -5.04
CA ALA A 61 -17.37 -9.02 -3.79
C ALA A 61 -16.51 -10.29 -3.66
N ASP A 62 -15.97 -10.52 -2.46
CA ASP A 62 -15.13 -11.67 -2.08
C ASP A 62 -13.91 -11.86 -3.00
N ASP A 63 -13.29 -10.75 -3.42
CA ASP A 63 -12.16 -10.75 -4.35
C ASP A 63 -10.85 -10.27 -3.72
N MET A 64 -9.74 -10.81 -4.24
CA MET A 64 -8.39 -10.45 -3.86
C MET A 64 -7.54 -10.31 -5.12
N GLN A 65 -6.92 -9.14 -5.28
CA GLN A 65 -6.06 -8.82 -6.41
C GLN A 65 -4.62 -8.60 -5.94
N SER A 66 -3.66 -9.03 -6.77
CA SER A 66 -2.23 -8.88 -6.54
C SER A 66 -1.56 -8.38 -7.82
N ASN A 67 -0.70 -7.37 -7.73
CA ASN A 67 0.07 -6.86 -8.86
C ASN A 67 1.53 -6.68 -8.47
N LEU A 68 2.40 -7.54 -9.01
CA LEU A 68 3.85 -7.40 -8.89
C LEU A 68 4.36 -6.52 -10.03
N ASN A 69 5.26 -5.58 -9.71
CA ASN A 69 6.00 -4.83 -10.70
C ASN A 69 6.82 -5.81 -11.58
N VAL A 70 6.72 -5.67 -12.90
CA VAL A 70 7.36 -6.60 -13.83
C VAL A 70 8.65 -6.07 -14.45
N THR A 71 9.01 -4.81 -14.20
CA THR A 71 10.16 -4.14 -14.80
C THR A 71 11.36 -4.07 -13.85
N PHE A 72 11.15 -4.13 -12.53
CA PHE A 72 12.20 -4.09 -11.52
C PHE A 72 12.34 -5.40 -10.75
N THR A 73 13.58 -5.70 -10.36
CA THR A 73 13.89 -6.73 -9.36
C THR A 73 14.92 -6.21 -8.38
N VAL A 74 14.88 -6.71 -7.15
CA VAL A 74 15.74 -6.32 -6.03
C VAL A 74 16.28 -7.56 -5.32
N LYS A 75 17.31 -7.40 -4.47
CA LYS A 75 17.85 -8.49 -3.64
C LYS A 75 17.61 -8.22 -2.17
N ASP A 76 18.01 -7.03 -1.75
CA ASP A 76 17.63 -6.40 -0.50
C ASP A 76 16.85 -5.15 -0.88
N ALA A 77 15.80 -4.83 -0.10
CA ALA A 77 15.01 -3.64 -0.35
C ALA A 77 14.25 -3.18 0.87
N ASP A 78 14.04 -1.87 0.95
CA ASP A 78 13.06 -1.23 1.82
C ASP A 78 11.92 -0.71 0.94
N ILE A 79 10.71 -1.26 1.15
CA ILE A 79 9.53 -1.04 0.31
C ILE A 79 8.47 -0.33 1.10
N CYS A 80 7.89 0.74 0.56
CA CYS A 80 6.84 1.51 1.21
C CYS A 80 5.76 1.89 0.22
N ALA A 81 4.52 1.90 0.67
CA ALA A 81 3.41 2.44 -0.10
C ALA A 81 2.37 3.07 0.81
N ASP A 82 1.73 4.11 0.30
CA ASP A 82 0.64 4.83 0.98
C ASP A 82 -0.69 4.30 0.49
N ALA A 83 -1.41 3.60 1.37
CA ALA A 83 -2.77 3.12 1.13
C ALA A 83 -3.80 4.10 1.71
N VAL A 84 -4.89 4.34 0.99
CA VAL A 84 -5.96 5.25 1.41
C VAL A 84 -7.28 4.50 1.53
N TRP A 85 -7.93 4.63 2.69
CA TRP A 85 -9.25 4.05 2.87
C TRP A 85 -10.32 4.82 2.10
N PRO A 86 -11.34 4.13 1.57
CA PRO A 86 -12.47 4.80 0.94
C PRO A 86 -13.11 5.85 1.85
N GLN A 87 -13.70 6.86 1.21
CA GLN A 87 -14.56 7.81 1.89
C GLN A 87 -15.89 7.15 2.28
N GLY A 88 -16.54 7.67 3.31
CA GLY A 88 -17.81 7.12 3.83
C GLY A 88 -17.61 6.02 4.90
N GLY A 89 -18.40 6.08 5.96
CA GLY A 89 -18.25 5.21 7.14
C GLY A 89 -18.75 3.77 6.98
N ASP A 90 -19.46 3.47 5.89
CA ASP A 90 -20.09 2.15 5.66
C ASP A 90 -19.26 1.26 4.72
N ALA A 91 -17.95 1.51 4.62
CA ALA A 91 -17.06 0.68 3.83
C ALA A 91 -17.00 -0.74 4.42
N PRO A 92 -17.00 -1.80 3.58
CA PRO A 92 -16.79 -3.16 4.04
C PRO A 92 -15.40 -3.34 4.67
N VAL A 93 -15.12 -4.53 5.22
CA VAL A 93 -13.74 -4.86 5.62
C VAL A 93 -12.90 -4.97 4.36
N LEU A 94 -11.94 -4.07 4.23
CA LEU A 94 -11.02 -3.96 3.10
C LEU A 94 -9.58 -4.16 3.54
N GLY A 95 -8.78 -4.74 2.66
CA GLY A 95 -7.35 -4.92 2.83
C GLY A 95 -6.53 -4.17 1.80
N ALA A 96 -5.43 -3.58 2.26
CA ALA A 96 -4.39 -3.00 1.41
C ALA A 96 -3.04 -3.58 1.83
N GLY A 97 -2.22 -4.02 0.88
CA GLY A 97 -0.96 -4.69 1.20
C GLY A 97 0.18 -4.47 0.24
N LEU A 98 1.38 -4.78 0.75
CA LEU A 98 2.63 -4.88 0.02
C LEU A 98 2.94 -6.34 -0.30
N LEU A 99 3.41 -6.56 -1.52
CA LEU A 99 3.98 -7.83 -1.98
C LEU A 99 5.50 -7.71 -1.98
N PHE A 100 6.18 -8.73 -1.49
CA PHE A 100 7.64 -8.80 -1.43
C PHE A 100 8.11 -10.24 -1.58
N TRP A 101 9.41 -10.42 -1.86
CA TRP A 101 9.97 -11.74 -2.19
C TRP A 101 9.16 -12.44 -3.28
N GLY A 102 8.64 -11.68 -4.24
CA GLY A 102 7.79 -12.18 -5.32
C GLY A 102 8.61 -12.77 -6.44
N GLU A 103 8.42 -14.05 -6.73
CA GLU A 103 9.01 -14.71 -7.90
C GLU A 103 8.11 -14.53 -9.13
N ASN A 104 6.79 -14.63 -8.90
CA ASN A 104 5.74 -14.50 -9.90
C ASN A 104 4.39 -14.25 -9.19
N ASN A 105 3.30 -14.15 -9.94
CA ASN A 105 1.94 -13.92 -9.41
C ASN A 105 1.34 -15.11 -8.63
N ARG A 106 2.10 -16.19 -8.43
CA ARG A 106 1.71 -17.40 -7.68
C ARG A 106 2.57 -17.63 -6.44
N THR A 107 3.75 -17.01 -6.37
CA THR A 107 4.71 -17.20 -5.29
C THR A 107 5.25 -15.85 -4.82
N TYR A 108 4.81 -15.43 -3.63
CA TYR A 108 5.18 -14.17 -2.98
C TYR A 108 4.80 -14.18 -1.50
N TYR A 109 5.35 -13.25 -0.74
CA TYR A 109 4.86 -12.91 0.59
C TYR A 109 4.01 -11.64 0.52
N GLN A 110 3.07 -11.51 1.46
CA GLN A 110 2.18 -10.37 1.56
C GLN A 110 2.15 -9.86 3.00
N PHE A 111 2.23 -8.55 3.15
CA PHE A 111 1.97 -7.83 4.40
C PHE A 111 0.88 -6.80 4.13
N GLY A 112 -0.23 -6.88 4.86
CA GLY A 112 -1.35 -5.99 4.65
C GLY A 112 -2.00 -5.50 5.93
N ILE A 113 -2.73 -4.39 5.80
CA ILE A 113 -3.53 -3.77 6.85
C ILE A 113 -5.00 -3.77 6.44
N LEU A 114 -5.87 -3.87 7.43
CA LEU A 114 -7.32 -3.84 7.29
C LEU A 114 -7.84 -2.51 7.82
N ASN A 115 -8.89 -1.98 7.19
CA ASN A 115 -9.55 -0.76 7.63
C ASN A 115 -10.26 -0.87 9.00
N ASN A 116 -10.29 -2.06 9.60
CA ASN A 116 -10.76 -2.31 10.96
C ASN A 116 -9.64 -2.31 12.03
N GLY A 117 -8.41 -1.91 11.67
CA GLY A 117 -7.32 -1.74 12.64
C GLY A 117 -6.47 -2.99 12.88
N ARG A 118 -6.49 -3.94 11.94
CA ARG A 118 -5.74 -5.20 12.03
C ARG A 118 -4.75 -5.34 10.88
N TYR A 119 -3.70 -6.13 11.08
CA TYR A 119 -2.78 -6.50 10.00
C TYR A 119 -2.66 -8.02 9.85
N TRP A 120 -2.18 -8.44 8.68
CA TRP A 120 -1.83 -9.83 8.40
C TRP A 120 -0.50 -9.93 7.67
N ILE A 121 0.13 -11.10 7.83
CA ILE A 121 1.31 -11.50 7.07
C ILE A 121 1.04 -12.92 6.58
N ALA A 122 1.17 -13.14 5.28
CA ALA A 122 0.90 -14.44 4.66
C ALA A 122 1.95 -14.78 3.60
N ARG A 123 2.06 -16.07 3.29
CA ARG A 123 2.91 -16.58 2.21
C ARG A 123 2.07 -17.36 1.21
N LYS A 124 2.18 -17.00 -0.06
CA LYS A 124 1.66 -17.75 -1.18
C LYS A 124 2.79 -18.49 -1.88
N GLN A 125 2.59 -19.77 -2.17
CA GLN A 125 3.53 -20.58 -2.93
C GLN A 125 2.77 -21.44 -3.93
N ASP A 126 3.18 -21.37 -5.20
CA ASP A 126 2.60 -22.11 -6.31
C ASP A 126 1.09 -21.92 -6.47
N GLY A 127 0.58 -20.77 -6.03
CA GLY A 127 -0.82 -20.40 -6.10
C GLY A 127 -1.62 -20.70 -4.84
N ALA A 128 -1.05 -21.43 -3.89
CA ALA A 128 -1.69 -21.79 -2.62
C ALA A 128 -1.18 -20.94 -1.46
N TRP A 129 -2.08 -20.57 -0.55
CA TRP A 129 -1.71 -19.99 0.73
C TRP A 129 -1.15 -21.08 1.63
N LEU A 130 0.12 -20.99 2.00
CA LEU A 130 0.74 -21.95 2.94
C LEU A 130 0.30 -21.71 4.39
N GLY A 131 -0.24 -20.52 4.66
CA GLY A 131 -0.76 -20.12 5.95
C GLY A 131 -0.56 -18.63 6.21
N THR A 132 -1.13 -18.17 7.31
CA THR A 132 -0.95 -16.83 7.86
C THR A 132 0.10 -16.87 8.97
N ILE A 133 1.20 -16.15 8.77
CA ILE A 133 2.25 -15.97 9.78
C ILE A 133 1.73 -15.04 10.90
N ALA A 134 0.90 -14.06 10.52
CA ALA A 134 0.11 -13.24 11.42
C ALA A 134 -1.29 -13.12 10.83
N ALA A 135 -2.32 -13.47 11.61
CA ALA A 135 -3.70 -13.38 11.18
C ALA A 135 -4.46 -12.38 12.05
N ASN A 136 -4.96 -11.31 11.44
CA ASN A 136 -5.89 -10.37 12.10
C ASN A 136 -5.36 -9.81 13.43
N ILE A 137 -4.09 -9.41 13.47
CA ILE A 137 -3.48 -8.86 14.68
C ILE A 137 -3.85 -7.39 14.82
N ASP A 138 -4.49 -7.01 15.93
CA ASP A 138 -4.84 -5.61 16.21
C ASP A 138 -3.57 -4.75 16.32
N SER A 139 -3.61 -3.55 15.74
CA SER A 139 -2.52 -2.58 15.83
C SER A 139 -3.07 -1.16 15.94
N PRO A 140 -2.75 -0.42 17.03
CA PRO A 140 -3.16 0.98 17.17
C PRO A 140 -2.43 1.90 16.19
N ALA A 141 -1.40 1.41 15.49
CA ALA A 141 -0.70 2.17 14.46
C ALA A 141 -1.55 2.37 13.20
N ILE A 142 -2.62 1.60 13.00
CA ILE A 142 -3.49 1.71 11.81
C ILE A 142 -4.55 2.80 12.05
N LYS A 143 -4.60 3.78 11.16
CA LYS A 143 -5.68 4.77 11.11
C LYS A 143 -6.88 4.16 10.39
N THR A 144 -8.03 4.14 11.05
CA THR A 144 -9.25 3.47 10.56
C THR A 144 -10.32 4.44 10.04
N SER A 145 -10.15 5.74 10.24
CA SER A 145 -11.10 6.75 9.75
C SER A 145 -11.25 6.67 8.22
N PRO A 146 -12.44 6.93 7.66
CA PRO A 146 -12.62 7.08 6.22
C PRO A 146 -11.66 8.12 5.64
N GLY A 147 -11.08 7.82 4.48
CA GLY A 147 -10.07 8.69 3.86
C GLY A 147 -8.70 8.73 4.54
N ALA A 148 -8.48 7.95 5.61
CA ALA A 148 -7.18 7.93 6.27
C ALA A 148 -6.11 7.32 5.37
N VAL A 149 -4.94 7.97 5.35
CA VAL A 149 -3.73 7.47 4.70
C VAL A 149 -2.89 6.68 5.69
N ASN A 150 -2.50 5.47 5.30
CA ASN A 150 -1.63 4.59 6.05
C ASN A 150 -0.43 4.18 5.20
N THR A 151 0.77 4.43 5.71
CA THR A 151 2.01 3.98 5.10
C THR A 151 2.33 2.57 5.60
N LEU A 152 2.37 1.60 4.68
CA LEU A 152 2.94 0.28 4.95
C LEU A 152 4.42 0.32 4.58
N ARG A 153 5.26 -0.41 5.33
CA ARG A 153 6.65 -0.61 4.98
C ARG A 153 7.16 -2.02 5.31
N VAL A 154 7.96 -2.57 4.41
CA VAL A 154 8.70 -3.83 4.57
C VAL A 154 10.18 -3.58 4.32
N ASP A 155 11.00 -3.75 5.36
CA ASP A 155 12.46 -3.80 5.24
C ASP A 155 12.88 -5.27 5.12
N ALA A 156 13.37 -5.65 3.93
CA ALA A 156 13.74 -7.01 3.57
C ALA A 156 15.24 -7.09 3.26
N LYS A 157 16.03 -7.59 4.22
CA LYS A 157 17.49 -7.75 4.12
C LYS A 157 17.89 -9.21 4.32
N GLY A 158 18.43 -9.83 3.27
CA GLY A 158 18.79 -11.24 3.25
C GLY A 158 17.60 -12.12 3.61
N ASN A 159 17.64 -12.78 4.77
CA ASN A 159 16.57 -13.63 5.29
C ASN A 159 15.75 -12.98 6.42
N THR A 160 15.95 -11.69 6.68
CA THR A 160 15.29 -10.95 7.76
C THR A 160 14.29 -9.95 7.20
N LEU A 161 13.14 -9.84 7.87
CA LEU A 161 12.02 -8.98 7.51
C LEU A 161 11.60 -8.16 8.73
N ALA A 162 11.46 -6.85 8.56
CA ALA A 162 10.82 -5.97 9.52
C ALA A 162 9.63 -5.23 8.88
N PHE A 163 8.52 -5.19 9.61
CA PHE A 163 7.25 -4.66 9.13
C PHE A 163 6.85 -3.44 9.94
N TYR A 164 6.42 -2.40 9.24
CA TYR A 164 6.06 -1.13 9.85
C TYR A 164 4.72 -0.65 9.33
N ILE A 165 3.98 0.01 10.21
CA ILE A 165 2.73 0.71 9.89
C ILE A 165 2.87 2.12 10.44
N ASN A 166 2.76 3.14 9.58
CA ASN A 166 2.88 4.55 9.96
C ASN A 166 4.14 4.81 10.83
N GLY A 167 5.28 4.24 10.41
CA GLY A 167 6.57 4.34 11.11
C GLY A 167 6.73 3.47 12.37
N THR A 168 5.66 2.83 12.86
CA THR A 168 5.73 1.94 14.02
C THR A 168 6.08 0.52 13.60
N LYS A 169 7.18 -0.05 14.11
CA LYS A 169 7.52 -1.46 13.89
C LYS A 169 6.48 -2.37 14.57
N VAL A 170 5.79 -3.19 13.78
CA VAL A 170 4.74 -4.11 14.29
C VAL A 170 5.21 -5.55 14.38
N ARG A 171 6.19 -5.94 13.57
CA ARG A 171 6.70 -7.31 13.55
C ARG A 171 8.11 -7.39 12.98
N GLU A 172 8.83 -8.42 13.39
CA GLU A 172 10.08 -8.86 12.81
C GLU A 172 10.05 -10.39 12.68
N LEU A 173 10.56 -10.94 11.59
CA LEU A 173 10.68 -12.38 11.42
C LEU A 173 11.81 -12.76 10.45
N ARG A 174 12.15 -14.04 10.45
CA ARG A 174 13.02 -14.64 9.44
C ARG A 174 12.19 -15.42 8.44
N GLY A 175 12.61 -15.41 7.18
CA GLY A 175 11.99 -16.20 6.14
C GLY A 175 12.97 -16.52 5.01
N GLN A 176 12.45 -17.09 3.93
CA GLN A 176 13.27 -17.53 2.81
C GLN A 176 13.08 -16.56 1.64
N ALA A 177 14.09 -15.74 1.37
CA ALA A 177 14.17 -14.95 0.16
C ALA A 177 14.37 -15.85 -1.08
N PRO A 178 13.90 -15.43 -2.26
CA PRO A 178 14.24 -16.07 -3.53
C PRO A 178 15.77 -16.07 -3.75
N SER A 179 16.27 -17.10 -4.44
CA SER A 179 17.72 -17.23 -4.71
C SER A 179 18.26 -16.16 -5.66
N GLY A 180 17.40 -15.58 -6.50
CA GLY A 180 17.71 -14.49 -7.43
C GLY A 180 17.15 -13.15 -6.99
N GLY A 181 17.11 -12.20 -7.93
CA GLY A 181 16.33 -10.97 -7.72
C GLY A 181 14.84 -11.29 -7.63
N TRP A 182 14.13 -10.53 -6.81
CA TRP A 182 12.69 -10.70 -6.56
C TRP A 182 11.92 -9.41 -6.82
N ARG A 183 10.62 -9.54 -7.04
CA ARG A 183 9.70 -8.45 -7.38
C ARG A 183 8.92 -7.99 -6.16
N PHE A 184 8.63 -6.69 -6.13
CA PHE A 184 7.74 -6.05 -5.17
C PHE A 184 6.40 -5.71 -5.82
N GLY A 185 5.41 -5.35 -5.03
CA GLY A 185 4.13 -4.92 -5.59
C GLY A 185 3.07 -4.58 -4.54
N LEU A 186 1.83 -4.53 -5.00
CA LEU A 186 0.67 -4.12 -4.22
C LEU A 186 -0.41 -5.20 -4.26
N SER A 187 -1.27 -5.21 -3.24
CA SER A 187 -2.47 -6.04 -3.19
C SER A 187 -3.67 -5.27 -2.63
N GLY A 188 -4.86 -5.67 -3.05
CA GLY A 188 -6.12 -5.19 -2.51
C GLY A 188 -7.06 -6.37 -2.25
N ASP A 189 -7.79 -6.31 -1.14
CA ASP A 189 -8.66 -7.39 -0.67
C ASP A 189 -10.04 -6.82 -0.31
N ASN A 190 -11.11 -7.46 -0.78
CA ASN A 190 -12.48 -7.14 -0.40
C ASN A 190 -13.13 -8.38 0.24
N PHE A 191 -13.40 -8.28 1.55
CA PHE A 191 -13.97 -9.39 2.32
C PHE A 191 -15.52 -9.35 2.38
N ASP A 192 -16.17 -8.38 1.74
CA ASP A 192 -17.64 -8.35 1.62
C ASP A 192 -18.11 -9.28 0.52
N LYS A 193 -19.13 -10.09 0.82
CA LYS A 193 -19.67 -11.10 -0.09
C LYS A 193 -20.74 -10.59 -1.04
N SER A 194 -21.07 -9.30 -0.98
CA SER A 194 -22.21 -8.71 -1.67
C SER A 194 -21.91 -7.39 -2.37
N LYS A 195 -20.95 -6.61 -1.87
CA LYS A 195 -20.62 -5.28 -2.38
C LYS A 195 -19.24 -5.29 -3.04
N GLU A 196 -19.15 -4.64 -4.19
CA GLU A 196 -17.86 -4.24 -4.75
C GLU A 196 -17.25 -3.09 -3.95
N ALA A 197 -15.94 -2.93 -4.08
CA ALA A 197 -15.19 -1.89 -3.41
C ALA A 197 -13.94 -1.50 -4.20
N THR A 198 -13.31 -0.43 -3.77
CA THR A 198 -12.00 -0.02 -4.27
C THR A 198 -11.01 0.13 -3.14
N VAL A 199 -9.75 -0.18 -3.44
CA VAL A 199 -8.59 0.10 -2.59
C VAL A 199 -7.61 0.86 -3.44
N LEU A 200 -7.09 1.99 -2.93
CA LEU A 200 -6.22 2.87 -3.69
C LEU A 200 -4.90 3.14 -2.96
N PHE A 201 -3.84 3.30 -3.75
CA PHE A 201 -2.52 3.70 -3.30
C PHE A 201 -2.10 4.99 -4.03
N THR A 202 -1.42 5.90 -3.34
CA THR A 202 -1.02 7.21 -3.89
C THR A 202 0.49 7.39 -4.02
N ASP A 203 1.26 6.51 -3.39
CA ASP A 203 2.72 6.51 -3.49
C ASP A 203 3.24 5.08 -3.35
N MET A 204 4.30 4.76 -4.10
CA MET A 204 5.15 3.63 -3.82
C MET A 204 6.61 4.00 -4.02
N LYS A 205 7.44 3.63 -3.04
CA LYS A 205 8.88 3.82 -3.08
C LYS A 205 9.59 2.53 -2.72
N VAL A 206 10.71 2.28 -3.40
CA VAL A 206 11.62 1.18 -3.10
C VAL A 206 13.05 1.70 -3.07
N THR A 207 13.73 1.45 -1.97
CA THR A 207 15.15 1.78 -1.76
C THR A 207 15.96 0.52 -1.45
N ASP A 208 17.28 0.65 -1.48
CA ASP A 208 18.24 -0.45 -1.24
C ASP A 208 18.40 -0.87 0.23
#